data_AF-A0A5K0ZH12-F1
#
_entry.id   AF-A0A5K0ZH12-F1
#
_cell.length_a   1.000
_cell.length_b   1.000
_cell.length_c   1.000
_cell.angle_alpha   90.00
_cell.angle_beta   90.00
_cell.angle_gamma   90.00
#
_symmetry.space_group_name_H-M   'P 1'
#
loop_
_entity.id
_entity.type
_entity.pdbx_description
1 polymer ?
#
loop_
_entity_poly.entity_id
_entity_poly.type
_entity_poly.pdbx_seq_one_letter_code
_entity_poly.pdbx_strand_id
1 'polypeptide(L)'
;SSSSTEIGGDILPGLMLSYDDLPYYLKSCFVYCCIYPKDYEIERETLIMQWVAHGLIEEGIDVEGTSNQYIEDLIRWCLIEEIDLKCFKLHHILHDLALYIGGREFGHASTTEHTCHLSLPGVHDAEAHQHNTLET
;
A
#
# COMPACT_ATOMS: atom_id res chain seq x y z
N SER A 1 12.76 27.45 -9.43
CA SER A 1 12.81 25.98 -9.45
C SER A 1 12.33 25.52 -8.09
N SER A 2 11.05 25.23 -7.96
CA SER A 2 10.46 24.88 -6.67
C SER A 2 10.62 23.39 -6.45
N SER A 3 11.40 23.05 -5.43
CA SER A 3 11.63 21.70 -4.93
C SER A 3 10.36 21.18 -4.26
N SER A 4 9.60 20.32 -4.93
CA SER A 4 8.34 19.77 -4.42
C SER A 4 8.50 18.47 -3.62
N THR A 5 9.69 18.18 -3.06
CA THR A 5 9.97 16.89 -2.40
C THR A 5 10.31 16.97 -0.91
N GLU A 6 10.27 18.14 -0.27
CA GLU A 6 10.68 18.28 1.15
C GLU A 6 9.53 18.10 2.18
N ILE A 7 8.27 17.95 1.75
CA ILE A 7 7.13 17.87 2.69
C ILE A 7 7.08 16.50 3.41
N GLY A 8 7.61 15.44 2.79
CA GLY A 8 7.54 14.08 3.31
C GLY A 8 8.50 13.77 4.47
N GLY A 9 9.55 14.57 4.67
CA GLY A 9 10.59 14.28 5.67
C GLY A 9 10.16 14.57 7.13
N ASP A 10 9.45 15.67 7.34
CA ASP A 10 9.13 16.16 8.70
C ASP A 10 7.78 15.67 9.23
N ILE A 11 6.86 15.28 8.34
CA ILE A 11 5.49 14.86 8.72
C ILE A 11 5.42 13.34 8.97
N LEU A 12 6.29 12.56 8.30
CA LEU A 12 6.30 11.10 8.38
C LEU A 12 6.45 10.55 9.82
N PRO A 13 7.30 11.12 10.71
CA PRO A 13 7.37 10.65 12.10
C PRO A 13 6.04 10.81 12.86
N GLY A 14 5.32 11.91 12.63
CA GLY A 14 4.01 12.15 13.26
C GLY A 14 2.94 11.19 12.75
N LEU A 15 2.93 10.91 11.45
CA LEU A 15 2.01 9.94 10.85
C LEU A 15 2.33 8.50 11.24
N MET A 16 3.61 8.18 11.46
CA MET A 16 4.04 6.87 11.90
C MET A 16 3.57 6.56 13.32
N LEU A 17 3.51 7.55 14.21
CA LEU A 17 2.88 7.39 15.53
C LEU A 17 1.39 7.03 15.39
N SER A 18 0.65 7.74 14.53
CA SER A 18 -0.75 7.41 14.24
C SER A 18 -0.89 6.00 13.66
N TYR A 19 0.04 5.58 12.80
CA TYR A 19 0.07 4.22 12.28
C TYR A 19 0.37 3.18 13.36
N ASP A 20 1.29 3.44 14.28
CA ASP A 20 1.63 2.49 15.34
C ASP A 20 0.44 2.21 16.28
N ASP A 21 -0.44 3.21 16.46
CA ASP A 21 -1.68 3.10 17.24
C ASP A 21 -2.83 2.38 16.50
N LEU A 22 -2.67 2.08 15.21
CA LEU A 22 -3.71 1.35 14.48
C LEU A 22 -3.91 -0.07 15.01
N PRO A 23 -5.15 -0.57 15.04
CA PRO A 23 -5.42 -1.99 15.16
C PRO A 23 -4.68 -2.81 14.11
N TYR A 24 -4.17 -3.98 14.50
CA TYR A 24 -3.38 -4.86 13.65
C TYR A 24 -4.05 -5.19 12.31
N TYR A 25 -5.37 -5.41 12.33
CA TYR A 25 -6.13 -5.75 11.12
C TYR A 25 -6.17 -4.61 10.08
N LEU A 26 -6.11 -3.34 10.51
CA LEU A 26 -6.10 -2.19 9.60
C LEU A 26 -4.74 -1.93 8.99
N LYS A 27 -3.66 -2.26 9.72
CA LYS A 27 -2.28 -2.02 9.30
C LYS A 27 -1.98 -2.66 7.94
N SER A 28 -2.27 -3.95 7.80
CA SER A 28 -2.01 -4.69 6.56
C SER A 28 -2.88 -4.21 5.40
N CYS A 29 -4.17 -3.91 5.66
CA CYS A 29 -5.07 -3.36 4.64
C CYS A 29 -4.62 -1.97 4.16
N PHE A 30 -4.20 -1.09 5.06
CA PHE A 30 -3.64 0.22 4.72
C PHE A 30 -2.37 0.10 3.88
N VAL A 31 -1.42 -0.72 4.31
CA VAL A 31 -0.16 -0.93 3.58
C VAL A 31 -0.45 -1.50 2.19
N TYR A 32 -1.41 -2.41 2.05
CA TYR A 32 -1.81 -2.95 0.75
C TYR A 32 -2.28 -1.86 -0.22
N CYS A 33 -2.92 -0.79 0.24
CA CYS A 33 -3.37 0.29 -0.66
C CYS A 33 -2.21 1.01 -1.40
N CYS A 34 -0.94 0.85 -0.97
CA CYS A 34 0.20 1.45 -1.69
C CYS A 34 0.48 0.85 -3.07
N ILE A 35 -0.13 -0.30 -3.40
CA ILE A 35 0.01 -0.90 -4.74
C ILE A 35 -0.58 -0.02 -5.85
N TYR A 36 -1.57 0.79 -5.50
CA TYR A 36 -2.21 1.69 -6.44
C TYR A 36 -1.34 2.93 -6.63
N PRO A 37 -1.23 3.48 -7.85
CA PRO A 37 -0.49 4.72 -8.08
C PRO A 37 -1.03 5.88 -7.24
N LYS A 38 -0.19 6.91 -7.04
CA LYS A 38 -0.64 8.16 -6.43
C LYS A 38 -1.81 8.75 -7.22
N ASP A 39 -2.79 9.29 -6.49
CA ASP A 39 -4.02 9.87 -7.04
C ASP A 39 -4.95 8.89 -7.78
N TYR A 40 -4.74 7.57 -7.63
CA TYR A 40 -5.64 6.57 -8.19
C TYR A 40 -6.94 6.46 -7.38
N GLU A 41 -8.07 6.40 -8.08
CA GLU A 41 -9.38 6.10 -7.51
C GLU A 41 -9.56 4.58 -7.44
N ILE A 42 -9.60 4.07 -6.22
CA ILE A 42 -9.72 2.65 -5.90
C ILE A 42 -11.21 2.31 -5.78
N GLU A 43 -11.69 1.43 -6.66
CA GLU A 43 -13.05 0.91 -6.56
C GLU A 43 -13.20 -0.03 -5.36
N ARG A 44 -14.25 0.19 -4.57
CA ARG A 44 -14.60 -0.52 -3.35
C ARG A 44 -14.65 -2.03 -3.52
N GLU A 45 -15.43 -2.51 -4.49
CA GLU A 45 -15.59 -3.95 -4.73
C GLU A 45 -14.27 -4.60 -5.12
N THR A 46 -13.49 -3.93 -5.98
CA THR A 46 -12.16 -4.41 -6.40
C THR A 46 -11.20 -4.51 -5.22
N LEU A 47 -11.15 -3.50 -4.34
CA LEU A 47 -10.29 -3.53 -3.15
C LEU A 47 -10.66 -4.67 -2.20
N ILE A 48 -11.95 -4.89 -1.97
CA ILE A 48 -12.46 -5.97 -1.12
C ILE A 48 -12.05 -7.33 -1.68
N MET A 49 -12.26 -7.56 -2.99
CA MET A 49 -11.86 -8.81 -3.64
C MET A 49 -10.37 -9.07 -3.51
N GLN A 50 -9.55 -8.01 -3.64
CA GLN A 50 -8.11 -8.12 -3.48
C GLN A 50 -7.68 -8.41 -2.05
N TRP A 51 -8.31 -7.80 -1.05
CA TRP A 51 -8.03 -8.10 0.36
C TRP A 51 -8.34 -9.55 0.70
N VAL A 52 -9.46 -10.08 0.21
CA VAL A 52 -9.81 -11.50 0.40
C VAL A 52 -8.80 -12.41 -0.31
N ALA A 53 -8.48 -12.11 -1.58
CA ALA A 53 -7.54 -12.91 -2.37
C ALA A 53 -6.12 -12.98 -1.76
N HIS A 54 -5.72 -11.94 -1.01
CA HIS A 54 -4.43 -11.89 -0.31
C HIS A 54 -4.50 -12.33 1.16
N GLY A 55 -5.66 -12.81 1.63
CA GLY A 55 -5.85 -13.28 3.01
C GLY A 55 -5.80 -12.18 4.07
N LEU A 56 -6.01 -10.92 3.67
CA LEU A 56 -6.11 -9.77 4.58
C LEU A 56 -7.46 -9.75 5.31
N ILE A 57 -8.47 -10.32 4.67
CA ILE A 57 -9.77 -10.62 5.25
C ILE A 57 -9.97 -12.12 5.15
N GLU A 58 -10.27 -12.77 6.27
CA GLU A 58 -10.55 -14.20 6.30
C GLU A 58 -11.82 -14.52 5.51
N GLU A 59 -11.75 -15.55 4.68
CA GLU A 59 -12.92 -16.11 4.02
C GLU A 59 -13.84 -16.73 5.07
N GLY A 60 -15.05 -16.16 5.20
CA GLY A 60 -16.00 -16.53 6.23
C GLY A 60 -17.44 -16.19 5.83
N ILE A 61 -18.33 -16.18 6.82
CA ILE A 61 -19.77 -16.01 6.58
C ILE A 61 -20.12 -14.57 6.18
N ASP A 62 -19.34 -13.57 6.64
CA ASP A 62 -19.64 -12.14 6.45
C ASP A 62 -18.42 -11.34 5.97
N VAL A 63 -17.90 -11.71 4.80
CA VAL A 63 -16.80 -10.99 4.13
C VAL A 63 -17.21 -9.55 3.85
N GLU A 64 -18.43 -9.33 3.36
CA GLU A 64 -18.92 -7.99 3.02
C GLU A 64 -18.99 -7.10 4.26
N GLY A 65 -19.63 -7.54 5.34
CA GLY A 65 -19.71 -6.77 6.59
C GLY A 65 -18.34 -6.47 7.19
N THR A 66 -17.45 -7.48 7.23
CA THR A 66 -16.07 -7.31 7.74
C THR A 66 -15.29 -6.30 6.91
N SER A 67 -15.35 -6.42 5.58
CA SER A 67 -14.64 -5.54 4.66
C SER A 67 -15.15 -4.10 4.71
N ASN A 68 -16.47 -3.91 4.82
CA ASN A 68 -17.10 -2.60 4.99
C ASN A 68 -16.66 -1.96 6.30
N GLN A 69 -16.61 -2.73 7.40
CA GLN A 69 -16.15 -2.23 8.69
C GLN A 69 -14.69 -1.76 8.62
N TYR A 70 -13.83 -2.48 7.90
CA TYR A 70 -12.42 -2.12 7.74
C TYR A 70 -12.27 -0.83 6.93
N ILE A 71 -13.03 -0.67 5.86
CA ILE A 71 -13.06 0.57 5.06
C ILE A 71 -13.53 1.74 5.92
N GLU A 72 -14.65 1.59 6.63
CA GLU A 72 -15.18 2.63 7.53
C GLU A 72 -14.16 3.03 8.60
N ASP A 73 -13.45 2.05 9.17
CA ASP A 73 -12.37 2.33 10.10
C ASP A 73 -11.22 3.08 9.42
N LEU A 74 -10.75 2.67 8.24
CA LEU A 74 -9.69 3.42 7.53
C LEU A 74 -10.11 4.87 7.25
N ILE A 75 -11.37 5.13 6.91
CA ILE A 75 -11.92 6.49 6.73
C ILE A 75 -11.93 7.24 8.07
N ARG A 76 -12.38 6.59 9.15
CA ARG A 76 -12.42 7.17 10.51
C ARG A 76 -11.04 7.56 11.03
N TRP A 77 -10.01 6.81 10.65
CA TRP A 77 -8.61 7.11 10.94
C TRP A 77 -7.97 8.08 9.93
N CYS A 78 -8.74 8.59 8.96
CA CYS A 78 -8.31 9.48 7.89
C CYS A 78 -7.17 8.89 7.03
N LEU A 79 -7.14 7.56 6.88
CA LEU A 79 -6.12 6.86 6.12
C LEU A 79 -6.47 6.69 4.64
N ILE A 80 -7.77 6.74 4.33
CA ILE A 80 -8.28 6.81 2.96
C ILE A 80 -9.37 7.89 2.91
N GLU A 81 -9.50 8.53 1.76
CA GLU A 81 -10.53 9.52 1.46
C GLU A 81 -11.63 8.85 0.63
N GLU A 82 -12.89 9.00 1.05
CA GLU A 82 -14.05 8.60 0.25
C GLU A 82 -14.33 9.67 -0.80
N ILE A 83 -14.24 9.30 -2.08
CA ILE A 83 -14.54 10.19 -3.21
C ILE A 83 -16.03 10.15 -3.52
N ASP A 84 -16.59 8.94 -3.54
CA ASP A 84 -18.02 8.66 -3.62
C ASP A 84 -18.32 7.31 -2.93
N LEU A 85 -19.59 6.88 -2.96
CA LEU A 85 -20.05 5.65 -2.31
C LEU A 85 -19.37 4.36 -2.81
N LYS A 86 -18.60 4.42 -3.91
CA LYS A 86 -17.96 3.29 -4.57
C LYS A 86 -16.46 3.44 -4.73
N CYS A 87 -15.89 4.62 -4.53
CA CYS A 87 -14.49 4.90 -4.81
C CYS A 87 -13.78 5.59 -3.64
N PHE A 88 -12.56 5.16 -3.40
CA PHE A 88 -11.66 5.74 -2.40
C PHE A 88 -10.37 6.23 -3.03
N LYS A 89 -9.66 7.08 -2.30
CA LYS A 89 -8.34 7.55 -2.67
C LYS A 89 -7.40 7.47 -1.48
N LEU A 90 -6.17 7.02 -1.73
CA LEU A 90 -5.07 7.14 -0.77
C LEU A 90 -4.36 8.48 -1.01
N HIS A 91 -4.38 9.39 -0.02
CA HIS A 91 -3.68 10.67 -0.16
C HIS A 91 -2.17 10.46 -0.38
N HIS A 92 -1.53 11.32 -1.18
CA HIS A 92 -0.11 11.22 -1.53
C HIS A 92 0.83 11.04 -0.33
N ILE A 93 0.57 11.72 0.81
CA ILE A 93 1.40 11.60 2.02
C ILE A 93 1.21 10.21 2.68
N LEU A 94 -0.02 9.72 2.69
CA LEU A 94 -0.36 8.41 3.24
C LEU A 94 0.13 7.28 2.32
N HIS A 95 0.18 7.54 1.02
CA HIS A 95 0.82 6.68 0.04
C HIS A 95 2.31 6.56 0.32
N ASP A 96 3.01 7.68 0.55
CA ASP A 96 4.42 7.68 0.94
C ASP A 96 4.67 6.96 2.27
N LEU A 97 3.77 7.11 3.25
CA LEU A 97 3.81 6.35 4.51
C LEU A 97 3.64 4.85 4.28
N ALA A 98 2.63 4.45 3.50
CA ALA A 98 2.34 3.05 3.22
C ALA A 98 3.50 2.39 2.45
N LEU A 99 4.10 3.09 1.48
CA LEU A 99 5.32 2.66 0.79
C LEU A 99 6.51 2.53 1.75
N TYR A 100 6.71 3.51 2.64
CA TYR A 100 7.78 3.48 3.63
C TYR A 100 7.66 2.28 4.57
N ILE A 101 6.44 1.97 5.02
CA ILE A 101 6.17 0.81 5.87
C ILE A 101 6.35 -0.49 5.09
N GLY A 102 5.70 -0.61 3.92
CA GLY A 102 5.81 -1.80 3.06
C GLY A 102 7.27 -2.10 2.73
N GLY A 103 8.06 -1.09 2.35
CA GLY A 103 9.48 -1.23 2.05
C GLY A 103 10.34 -1.70 3.24
N ARG A 104 10.00 -1.34 4.48
CA ARG A 104 10.69 -1.84 5.69
C ARG A 104 10.38 -3.30 5.97
N GLU A 105 9.14 -3.74 5.75
CA GLU A 105 8.73 -5.13 5.90
C GLU A 105 9.39 -6.06 4.87
N PHE A 106 9.78 -5.53 3.69
CA PHE A 106 10.51 -6.30 2.66
C PHE A 106 12.04 -6.15 2.70
N GLY A 107 12.58 -5.13 3.39
CA GLY A 107 14.02 -4.89 3.50
C GLY A 107 14.74 -5.71 4.59
N HIS A 108 14.00 -6.25 5.56
CA HIS A 108 14.54 -7.03 6.68
C HIS A 108 14.27 -8.54 6.58
N ALA A 109 13.65 -9.02 5.50
CA ALA A 109 13.46 -10.44 5.24
C ALA A 109 14.77 -11.10 4.74
N SER A 110 15.85 -11.02 5.53
CA SER A 110 16.85 -12.09 5.52
C SER A 110 16.29 -13.27 6.30
N THR A 111 15.75 -14.22 5.54
CA THR A 111 15.72 -15.65 5.86
C THR A 111 14.89 -16.07 7.09
N THR A 112 13.57 -16.20 6.93
CA THR A 112 12.85 -17.38 7.45
C THR A 112 11.67 -17.70 6.54
N GLU A 113 11.63 -18.95 6.07
CA GLU A 113 10.76 -19.51 5.04
C GLU A 113 9.30 -19.72 5.48
N HIS A 114 8.52 -18.65 5.67
CA HIS A 114 7.05 -18.79 5.67
C HIS A 114 6.39 -17.63 4.90
N THR A 115 6.24 -17.88 3.61
CA THR A 115 5.26 -17.37 2.64
C THR A 115 4.59 -16.02 2.92
N CYS A 116 5.05 -14.96 2.25
CA CYS A 116 4.22 -13.79 1.90
C CYS A 116 4.52 -13.38 0.45
N HIS A 117 3.77 -13.95 -0.49
CA HIS A 117 3.81 -13.56 -1.91
C HIS A 117 3.07 -12.22 -2.08
N LEU A 118 3.78 -11.12 -1.90
CA LEU A 118 3.37 -9.79 -2.37
C LEU A 118 4.57 -9.15 -3.05
N SER A 119 4.97 -9.70 -4.21
CA SER A 119 5.97 -9.05 -5.06
C SER A 119 5.26 -7.95 -5.85
N LEU A 120 5.37 -6.71 -5.38
CA LEU A 120 5.05 -5.54 -6.20
C LEU A 120 6.11 -5.40 -7.30
N PRO A 121 5.72 -5.24 -8.58
CA PRO A 121 6.68 -4.95 -9.63
C PRO A 121 7.25 -3.54 -9.39
N GLY A 122 8.50 -3.50 -8.95
CA GLY A 122 9.28 -2.28 -8.85
C GLY A 122 9.33 -1.58 -10.20
N VAL A 123 8.80 -0.37 -10.25
CA VAL A 123 9.02 0.56 -11.35
C VAL A 123 10.37 1.24 -11.12
N HIS A 124 11.13 1.32 -12.22
CA HIS A 124 12.46 1.89 -12.45
C HIS A 124 13.62 0.88 -12.36
N ASP A 125 14.09 0.44 -13.52
CA ASP A 125 15.36 0.94 -14.05
C ASP A 125 15.38 0.86 -15.58
N ALA A 126 15.60 2.02 -16.20
CA ALA A 126 16.04 2.12 -17.58
C ALA A 126 17.52 1.72 -17.67
N GLU A 127 17.91 1.35 -18.89
CA GLU A 127 19.28 1.08 -19.37
C GLU A 127 19.84 -0.33 -19.21
N ALA A 128 19.79 -1.08 -20.32
CA ALA A 128 20.84 -2.02 -20.66
C ALA A 128 21.32 -1.71 -22.09
N HIS A 129 22.35 -0.87 -22.20
CA HIS A 129 23.29 -0.94 -23.31
C HIS A 129 23.92 -2.33 -23.31
N GLN A 130 23.85 -3.06 -24.43
CA GLN A 130 24.84 -4.11 -24.72
C GLN A 130 25.38 -3.94 -26.14
N HIS A 131 26.55 -3.31 -26.16
CA HIS A 131 27.57 -3.50 -27.18
C HIS A 131 28.25 -4.84 -26.86
N ASN A 132 28.18 -5.84 -27.74
CA ASN A 132 29.39 -6.51 -28.23
C ASN A 132 29.13 -7.54 -29.35
N THR A 133 29.89 -7.32 -30.42
CA THR A 133 30.43 -8.22 -31.45
C THR A 133 30.65 -9.68 -31.01
N LEU A 134 30.30 -10.62 -31.90
CA LEU A 134 31.26 -11.66 -32.29
C LEU A 134 31.02 -12.12 -33.73
N GLU A 135 32.12 -12.10 -34.49
CA GLU A 135 32.30 -12.65 -35.83
C GLU A 135 32.13 -14.17 -35.84
N THR A 136 31.62 -14.71 -36.95
CA THR A 136 32.27 -15.80 -37.70
C THR A 136 31.71 -15.88 -39.12
#